data_AF-A0A973PP46-F1
#
_entry.id   AF-A0A973PP46-F1
#
_cell.length_a   1.000
_cell.length_b   1.000
_cell.length_c   1.000
_cell.angle_alpha   90.00
_cell.angle_beta   90.00
_cell.angle_gamma   90.00
#
_symmetry.space_group_name_H-M   'P 1'
#
loop_
_entity.id
_entity.type
_entity.pdbx_description
1 polymer ?
#
loop_
_entity_poly.entity_id
_entity_poly.type
_entity_poly.pdbx_seq_one_letter_code
_entity_poly.pdbx_strand_id
1 'polypeptide(L)'
;MVDALPDGTPTGRRDRAILVLGFALMGRRSEITDIDIDDLTFTADGLELYVPFSKTDQDAQGESVAIPYGQHPQTCPVRVTRAWLADLTGAGVTTGPLFRPIDRHGRIAARAHPVAGRGHRERLTPQSINLIVKRAAAAAGLVHADAYTAHGLRAGGATSAAKAGAPMSAITRHGRWADGSPVVAGYIRQADKWNDNPLHGIGL
;
A
#
# COMPACT_ATOMS: atom_id res chain seq x y z
N MET A 1 -4.87 -10.20 8.90
CA MET A 1 -5.09 -8.72 8.99
C MET A 1 -6.33 -8.29 8.22
N VAL A 2 -6.40 -8.50 6.90
CA VAL A 2 -7.54 -8.07 6.07
C VAL A 2 -8.89 -8.61 6.56
N ASP A 3 -8.93 -9.90 6.94
CA ASP A 3 -10.16 -10.56 7.42
C ASP A 3 -10.59 -10.14 8.83
N ALA A 4 -9.71 -9.44 9.57
CA ALA A 4 -10.00 -8.95 10.92
C ALA A 4 -10.54 -7.51 10.93
N LEU A 5 -10.63 -6.87 9.76
CA LEU A 5 -11.17 -5.52 9.64
C LEU A 5 -12.70 -5.53 9.67
N PRO A 6 -13.36 -4.49 10.25
CA PRO A 6 -14.81 -4.45 10.33
C PRO A 6 -15.48 -4.43 8.95
N ASP A 7 -16.21 -5.49 8.60
CA ASP A 7 -16.94 -5.55 7.34
C ASP A 7 -18.12 -4.59 7.28
N GLY A 8 -18.53 -4.21 6.07
CA GLY A 8 -19.69 -3.35 5.85
C GLY A 8 -19.49 -1.87 6.22
N THR A 9 -18.40 -1.48 6.89
CA THR A 9 -18.16 -0.09 7.32
C THR A 9 -17.21 0.68 6.40
N PRO A 10 -17.35 2.02 6.27
CA PRO A 10 -16.37 2.86 5.57
C PRO A 10 -14.96 2.76 6.17
N THR A 11 -14.85 2.66 7.50
CA THR A 11 -13.55 2.48 8.19
C THR A 11 -12.86 1.19 7.76
N GLY A 12 -13.58 0.07 7.75
CA GLY A 12 -13.02 -1.21 7.33
C GLY A 12 -12.61 -1.22 5.85
N ARG A 13 -13.43 -0.63 4.97
CA ARG A 13 -13.09 -0.53 3.53
C ARG A 13 -11.88 0.38 3.28
N ARG A 14 -11.80 1.55 3.94
CA ARG A 14 -10.61 2.41 3.89
C ARG A 14 -9.37 1.68 4.38
N ASP A 15 -9.44 1.08 5.57
CA ASP A 15 -8.29 0.43 6.18
C ASP A 15 -7.84 -0.79 5.36
N ARG A 16 -8.79 -1.54 4.76
CA ARG A 16 -8.51 -2.63 3.80
C ARG A 16 -7.80 -2.10 2.56
N ALA A 17 -8.29 -1.01 1.97
CA ALA A 17 -7.65 -0.37 0.83
C ALA A 17 -6.22 0.09 1.17
N ILE A 18 -6.00 0.70 2.34
CA ILE A 18 -4.65 1.10 2.81
C ILE A 18 -3.71 -0.10 2.89
N LEU A 19 -4.13 -1.20 3.53
CA LEU A 19 -3.28 -2.38 3.70
C LEU A 19 -2.94 -3.03 2.36
N VAL A 20 -3.95 -3.26 1.53
CA VAL A 20 -3.79 -4.03 0.29
C VAL A 20 -3.12 -3.19 -0.80
N LEU A 21 -3.57 -1.95 -1.01
CA LEU A 21 -2.94 -1.05 -2.00
C LEU A 21 -1.52 -0.68 -1.58
N GLY A 22 -1.30 -0.38 -0.29
CA GLY A 22 0.03 -0.07 0.22
C GLY A 22 1.02 -1.22 0.08
N PHE A 23 0.55 -2.45 0.29
CA PHE A 23 1.34 -3.67 0.05
C PHE A 23 1.63 -3.86 -1.45
N ALA A 24 0.63 -3.76 -2.31
CA ALA A 24 0.76 -3.94 -3.75
C ALA A 24 1.65 -2.86 -4.41
N LEU A 25 1.57 -1.62 -3.95
CA LEU A 25 2.42 -0.50 -4.39
C LEU A 25 3.87 -0.63 -3.90
N MET A 26 4.13 -1.51 -2.93
CA MET A 26 5.35 -1.50 -2.11
C MET A 26 5.65 -0.09 -1.57
N GLY A 27 4.59 0.66 -1.25
CA GLY A 27 4.65 2.10 -1.01
C GLY A 27 5.32 2.46 0.30
N ARG A 28 6.12 3.53 0.31
CA ARG A 28 6.49 4.20 1.57
C ARG A 28 5.23 4.76 2.21
N ARG A 29 5.24 4.91 3.54
CA ARG A 29 4.08 5.48 4.26
C ARG A 29 3.66 6.86 3.74
N SER A 30 4.62 7.70 3.32
CA SER A 30 4.34 9.02 2.75
C SER A 30 3.69 8.87 1.38
N GLU A 31 4.24 8.00 0.51
CA GLU A 31 3.66 7.71 -0.80
C GLU A 31 2.21 7.22 -0.69
N ILE A 32 1.90 6.35 0.27
CA ILE A 32 0.52 5.88 0.53
C ILE A 32 -0.36 7.04 1.00
N THR A 33 0.14 7.85 1.93
CA THR A 33 -0.56 9.03 2.44
C THR A 33 -0.84 10.04 1.33
N ASP A 34 0.07 10.21 0.38
CA ASP A 34 0.05 11.25 -0.64
C ASP A 34 -0.77 10.89 -1.88
N ILE A 35 -1.30 9.67 -2.00
CA ILE A 35 -2.18 9.28 -3.10
C ILE A 35 -3.43 10.16 -3.13
N ASP A 36 -3.71 10.74 -4.30
CA ASP A 36 -4.95 11.41 -4.62
C ASP A 36 -5.81 10.55 -5.54
N ILE A 37 -7.11 10.80 -5.53
CA ILE A 37 -8.07 10.12 -6.44
C ILE A 37 -7.66 10.38 -7.89
N ASP A 38 -7.12 11.56 -8.17
CA ASP A 38 -6.70 12.02 -9.48
C ASP A 38 -5.46 11.26 -10.02
N ASP A 39 -4.73 10.55 -9.16
CA ASP A 39 -3.58 9.74 -9.57
C ASP A 39 -3.98 8.34 -10.08
N LEU A 40 -5.26 7.99 -10.00
CA LEU A 40 -5.76 6.64 -10.26
C LEU A 40 -6.31 6.51 -11.67
N THR A 41 -5.65 5.73 -12.52
CA THR A 41 -6.16 5.35 -13.84
C THR A 41 -6.49 3.87 -13.87
N PHE A 42 -7.77 3.53 -13.93
CA PHE A 42 -8.19 2.14 -14.02
C PHE A 42 -8.21 1.64 -15.47
N THR A 43 -7.61 0.49 -15.71
CA THR A 43 -7.52 -0.15 -17.03
C THR A 43 -8.19 -1.52 -17.02
N ALA A 44 -8.19 -2.19 -18.18
CA ALA A 44 -8.64 -3.59 -18.28
C ALA A 44 -7.73 -4.53 -17.48
N ASP A 45 -6.44 -4.24 -17.41
CA ASP A 45 -5.42 -5.08 -16.77
C ASP A 45 -5.23 -4.78 -15.27
N GLY A 46 -5.64 -3.59 -14.81
CA GLY A 46 -5.57 -3.24 -13.40
C GLY A 46 -5.76 -1.76 -13.08
N LEU A 47 -4.83 -1.25 -12.27
CA LEU A 47 -4.75 0.14 -11.84
C LEU A 47 -3.35 0.66 -12.17
N GLU A 48 -3.27 1.73 -12.94
CA GLU A 48 -2.08 2.56 -13.05
C GLU A 48 -2.18 3.68 -12.00
N LEU A 49 -1.24 3.69 -11.06
CA LEU A 49 -1.16 4.70 -10.00
C LEU A 49 0.03 5.60 -10.27
N TYR A 50 -0.23 6.89 -10.48
CA TYR A 50 0.82 7.89 -10.59
C TYR A 50 1.40 8.24 -9.22
N VAL A 51 2.72 8.13 -9.08
CA VAL A 51 3.47 8.52 -7.89
C VAL A 51 4.31 9.74 -8.26
N PRO A 52 3.88 10.96 -7.90
CA PRO A 52 4.54 12.20 -8.33
C PRO A 52 5.90 12.45 -7.67
N PHE A 53 6.13 11.87 -6.49
CA PHE A 53 7.35 12.05 -5.71
C PHE A 53 7.69 10.74 -5.01
N SER A 54 8.96 10.36 -5.06
CA SER A 54 9.49 9.28 -4.24
C SER A 54 10.80 9.72 -3.60
N LYS A 55 11.24 9.01 -2.55
CA LYS A 55 12.52 9.35 -1.89
C LYS A 55 13.71 9.29 -2.86
N THR A 56 13.61 8.46 -3.89
CA THR A 56 14.67 8.23 -4.89
C THR A 56 14.52 9.12 -6.12
N ASP A 57 13.42 9.87 -6.22
CA ASP A 57 13.14 10.82 -7.28
C ASP A 57 13.51 12.23 -6.81
N GLN A 58 14.79 12.56 -6.91
CA GLN A 58 15.31 13.86 -6.46
C GLN A 58 14.87 15.02 -7.35
N ASP A 59 14.51 14.74 -8.60
CA ASP A 59 14.09 15.72 -9.60
C ASP A 59 12.56 15.83 -9.76
N ALA A 60 11.80 15.07 -8.96
CA ALA A 60 10.34 15.07 -8.97
C ALA A 60 9.71 14.78 -10.35
N GLN A 61 10.31 13.85 -11.10
CA GLN A 61 9.79 13.44 -12.41
C GLN A 61 8.48 12.67 -12.29
N GLY A 62 8.29 11.98 -11.16
CA GLY A 62 7.16 11.07 -10.95
C GLY A 62 7.22 9.82 -11.82
N GLU A 63 6.45 8.81 -11.45
CA GLU A 63 6.33 7.57 -12.23
C GLU A 63 4.97 6.91 -12.04
N SER A 64 4.50 6.22 -13.08
CA SER A 64 3.29 5.41 -13.00
C SER A 64 3.62 3.96 -12.67
N VAL A 65 2.92 3.41 -11.68
CA VAL A 65 3.09 2.03 -11.21
C VAL A 65 1.86 1.22 -11.62
N ALA A 66 2.07 0.19 -12.43
CA ALA A 66 1.02 -0.75 -12.80
C ALA A 66 0.76 -1.74 -11.65
N ILE A 67 -0.49 -1.82 -11.21
CA ILE A 67 -0.96 -2.71 -10.15
C ILE A 67 -2.05 -3.62 -10.72
N PRO A 68 -1.75 -4.90 -10.98
CA PRO A 68 -2.69 -5.81 -11.61
C PRO A 68 -3.84 -6.21 -10.67
N TYR A 69 -4.90 -6.77 -11.25
CA TYR A 69 -5.94 -7.44 -10.46
C TYR A 69 -5.37 -8.62 -9.67
N GLY A 70 -5.82 -8.75 -8.42
CA GLY A 70 -5.57 -9.92 -7.59
C GLY A 70 -6.63 -11.00 -7.82
N GLN A 71 -6.27 -12.25 -7.53
CA GLN A 71 -7.17 -13.40 -7.70
C GLN A 71 -8.31 -13.39 -6.67
N HIS A 72 -8.02 -13.02 -5.42
CA HIS A 72 -9.03 -13.02 -4.35
C HIS A 72 -9.69 -11.64 -4.20
N PRO A 73 -11.04 -11.55 -4.16
CA PRO A 73 -11.72 -10.26 -4.09
C PRO A 73 -11.32 -9.39 -2.89
N GLN A 74 -11.12 -9.98 -1.71
CA GLN A 74 -10.82 -9.26 -0.47
C GLN A 74 -9.37 -8.74 -0.41
N THR A 75 -8.46 -9.31 -1.19
CA THR A 75 -7.04 -8.89 -1.25
C THR A 75 -6.64 -8.39 -2.63
N CYS A 76 -7.60 -8.17 -3.53
CA CYS A 76 -7.35 -7.58 -4.83
C CYS A 76 -7.20 -6.05 -4.69
N PRO A 77 -6.02 -5.47 -4.94
CA PRO A 77 -5.78 -4.03 -4.75
C PRO A 77 -6.73 -3.16 -5.57
N VAL A 78 -7.01 -3.56 -6.80
CA VAL A 78 -7.92 -2.81 -7.68
C VAL A 78 -9.36 -2.81 -7.14
N ARG A 79 -9.87 -3.97 -6.72
CA ARG A 79 -11.27 -4.10 -6.24
C ARG A 79 -11.48 -3.38 -4.91
N VAL A 80 -10.56 -3.51 -3.96
CA VAL A 80 -10.71 -2.85 -2.66
C VAL A 80 -10.57 -1.32 -2.79
N THR A 81 -9.71 -0.84 -3.69
CA THR A 81 -9.60 0.60 -3.99
C THR A 81 -10.88 1.13 -4.64
N ARG A 82 -11.47 0.40 -5.59
CA ARG A 82 -12.79 0.76 -6.17
C ARG A 82 -13.90 0.79 -5.12
N ALA A 83 -13.93 -0.19 -4.21
CA ALA A 83 -14.91 -0.23 -3.14
C ALA A 83 -14.80 1.00 -2.21
N TRP A 84 -13.58 1.44 -1.92
CA TRP A 84 -13.35 2.66 -1.15
C TRP A 84 -13.71 3.94 -1.93
N LEU A 85 -13.40 4.00 -3.23
CA LEU A 85 -13.82 5.12 -4.09
C LEU A 85 -15.34 5.28 -4.18
N ALA A 86 -16.10 4.17 -4.11
CA ALA A 86 -17.55 4.23 -4.07
C ALA A 86 -18.07 4.92 -2.79
N ASP A 87 -17.46 4.63 -1.63
CA ASP A 87 -17.78 5.34 -0.37
C ASP A 87 -17.45 6.83 -0.45
N LEU A 88 -16.28 7.17 -1.00
CA LEU A 88 -15.86 8.55 -1.21
C LEU A 88 -16.86 9.30 -2.10
N THR A 89 -17.23 8.70 -3.22
CA THR A 89 -18.23 9.26 -4.15
C THR A 89 -19.58 9.45 -3.47
N GLY A 90 -20.03 8.46 -2.69
CA GLY A 90 -21.26 8.55 -1.89
C GLY A 90 -21.23 9.65 -0.83
N ALA A 91 -20.03 10.05 -0.38
CA ALA A 91 -19.82 11.19 0.51
C ALA A 91 -19.56 12.53 -0.23
N GLY A 92 -19.69 12.55 -1.57
CA GLY A 92 -19.46 13.73 -2.40
C GLY A 92 -17.98 14.07 -2.64
N VAL A 93 -17.07 13.11 -2.44
CA VAL A 93 -15.63 13.27 -2.64
C VAL A 93 -15.21 12.58 -3.94
N THR A 94 -14.80 13.37 -4.93
CA THR A 94 -14.40 12.86 -6.26
C THR A 94 -12.99 13.24 -6.68
N THR A 95 -12.27 14.04 -5.88
CA THR A 95 -10.90 14.52 -6.15
C THR A 95 -10.11 14.72 -4.84
N GLY A 96 -8.79 14.89 -4.92
CA GLY A 96 -7.91 15.10 -3.78
C GLY A 96 -7.61 13.80 -3.01
N PRO A 97 -7.29 13.85 -1.69
CA PRO A 97 -6.74 12.72 -0.97
C PRO A 97 -7.61 11.47 -1.05
N LEU A 98 -7.01 10.36 -1.47
CA LEU A 98 -7.65 9.06 -1.49
C LEU A 98 -7.94 8.60 -0.04
N PHE A 99 -6.98 8.72 0.86
CA PHE A 99 -7.14 8.26 2.24
C PHE A 99 -7.41 9.42 3.20
N ARG A 100 -8.62 9.41 3.76
CA ARG A 100 -9.16 10.48 4.60
C ARG A 100 -9.51 10.03 6.02
N PRO A 101 -9.47 10.93 7.02
CA PRO A 101 -10.05 10.67 8.33
C PRO A 101 -11.54 10.32 8.22
N ILE A 102 -11.97 9.45 9.13
CA ILE A 102 -13.36 9.08 9.34
C ILE A 102 -13.63 9.33 10.82
N ASP A 103 -14.70 10.07 11.13
CA ASP A 103 -15.05 10.37 12.52
C ASP A 103 -15.62 9.14 13.25
N ARG A 104 -15.87 9.27 14.56
CA ARG A 104 -16.45 8.18 15.38
C ARG A 104 -17.86 7.74 14.94
N HIS A 105 -18.53 8.52 14.10
CA HIS A 105 -19.86 8.26 13.58
C HIS A 105 -19.82 7.67 12.15
N GLY A 106 -18.63 7.39 11.61
CA GLY A 106 -18.46 6.83 10.27
C GLY A 106 -18.53 7.86 9.15
N ARG A 107 -18.50 9.17 9.45
CA ARG A 107 -18.54 10.23 8.44
C ARG A 107 -17.14 10.47 7.87
N ILE A 108 -17.05 10.48 6.54
CA ILE A 108 -15.81 10.74 5.80
C ILE A 108 -15.57 12.25 5.74
N ALA A 109 -14.33 12.70 5.93
CA ALA A 109 -13.95 14.10 5.77
C ALA A 109 -14.14 14.57 4.31
N ALA A 110 -15.27 15.22 4.02
CA ALA A 110 -15.67 15.55 2.65
C ALA A 110 -15.22 16.94 2.16
N ARG A 111 -15.10 17.92 3.06
CA ARG A 111 -14.68 19.28 2.67
C ARG A 111 -13.18 19.31 2.45
N ALA A 112 -12.72 19.17 1.21
CA ALA A 112 -11.34 19.50 0.89
C ALA A 112 -11.17 21.01 1.06
N HIS A 113 -10.46 21.48 2.09
CA HIS A 113 -9.98 22.85 2.06
C HIS A 113 -8.89 22.93 0.99
N PRO A 114 -9.08 23.71 -0.09
CA PRO A 114 -8.07 23.83 -1.10
C PRO A 114 -6.87 24.56 -0.49
N VAL A 115 -5.77 23.83 -0.36
CA VAL A 115 -4.44 24.38 -0.14
C VAL A 115 -3.70 24.15 -1.45
N ALA A 116 -2.89 25.11 -1.90
CA ALA A 116 -2.09 24.90 -3.10
C ALA A 116 -1.17 23.69 -2.90
N GLY A 117 -1.16 22.76 -3.87
CA GLY A 117 -0.42 21.49 -3.79
C GLY A 117 -1.11 20.40 -2.95
N ARG A 118 -0.41 19.30 -2.67
CA ARG A 118 -0.95 18.11 -1.96
C ARG A 118 -1.22 18.31 -0.45
N GLY A 119 -1.14 19.54 0.04
CA GLY A 119 -1.30 19.94 1.44
C GLY A 119 -2.75 19.97 1.94
N HIS A 120 -3.54 18.95 1.63
CA HIS A 120 -4.93 18.87 2.05
C HIS A 120 -5.05 18.53 3.55
N ARG A 121 -5.87 19.28 4.29
CA ARG A 121 -6.12 19.03 5.73
C ARG A 121 -6.86 17.71 5.98
N GLU A 122 -7.51 17.19 4.94
CA GLU A 122 -8.33 15.98 4.97
C GLU A 122 -7.52 14.73 4.61
N ARG A 123 -6.21 14.85 4.39
CA ARG A 123 -5.31 13.73 4.17
C ARG A 123 -4.97 13.03 5.49
N LEU A 124 -4.94 11.70 5.52
CA LEU A 124 -4.37 10.97 6.65
C LEU A 124 -2.87 11.24 6.78
N THR A 125 -2.40 11.46 8.01
CA THR A 125 -0.96 11.62 8.24
C THR A 125 -0.21 10.29 8.07
N PRO A 126 1.11 10.29 7.80
CA PRO A 126 1.91 9.06 7.78
C PRO A 126 1.86 8.29 9.11
N GLN A 127 1.65 8.99 10.23
CA GLN A 127 1.48 8.36 11.54
C GLN A 127 0.11 7.66 11.64
N SER A 128 -0.94 8.24 11.07
CA SER A 128 -2.27 7.60 10.99
C SER A 128 -2.22 6.27 10.22
N ILE A 129 -1.48 6.21 9.12
CA ILE A 129 -1.26 4.95 8.37
C ILE A 129 -0.59 3.89 9.27
N ASN A 130 0.47 4.25 9.98
CA ASN A 130 1.12 3.34 10.94
C ASN A 130 0.16 2.82 12.01
N LEU A 131 -0.65 3.71 12.60
CA LEU A 131 -1.63 3.32 13.62
C LEU A 131 -2.74 2.42 13.06
N ILE A 132 -3.15 2.61 11.80
CA ILE A 132 -4.08 1.71 11.10
C ILE A 132 -3.47 0.32 10.96
N VAL A 133 -2.21 0.21 10.52
CA VAL A 133 -1.52 -1.08 10.37
C VAL A 133 -1.42 -1.81 11.72
N LYS A 134 -1.03 -1.10 12.79
CA LYS A 134 -0.96 -1.67 14.15
C LYS A 134 -2.31 -2.17 14.64
N ARG A 135 -3.37 -1.37 14.48
CA ARG A 135 -4.73 -1.77 14.88
C ARG A 135 -5.20 -2.99 14.10
N ALA A 136 -4.93 -3.06 12.80
CA ALA A 136 -5.27 -4.22 11.98
C ALA A 136 -4.47 -5.47 12.39
N ALA A 137 -3.22 -5.31 12.84
CA ALA A 137 -2.40 -6.42 13.34
C ALA A 137 -2.93 -6.93 14.69
N ALA A 138 -3.30 -6.00 15.59
CA ALA A 138 -3.92 -6.33 16.87
C ALA A 138 -5.27 -7.01 16.70
N ALA A 139 -6.14 -6.49 15.82
CA ALA A 139 -7.44 -7.10 15.50
C ALA A 139 -7.29 -8.52 14.94
N ALA A 140 -6.20 -8.80 14.23
CA ALA A 140 -5.88 -10.12 13.70
C ALA A 140 -5.19 -11.06 14.71
N GLY A 141 -5.02 -10.65 15.97
CA GLY A 141 -4.40 -11.47 17.01
C GLY A 141 -2.90 -11.70 16.81
N LEU A 142 -2.20 -10.85 16.05
CA LEU A 142 -0.77 -11.02 15.82
C LEU A 142 0.03 -10.69 17.09
N VAL A 143 0.91 -11.60 17.48
CA VAL A 143 1.84 -11.38 18.60
C VAL A 143 2.75 -10.19 18.27
N HIS A 144 3.00 -9.33 19.26
CA HIS A 144 3.72 -8.07 19.09
C HIS A 144 3.13 -7.16 17.99
N ALA A 145 1.81 -6.98 17.98
CA ALA A 145 1.10 -6.11 17.03
C ALA A 145 1.74 -4.72 16.84
N ASP A 146 2.36 -4.16 17.88
CA ASP A 146 3.07 -2.87 17.83
C ASP A 146 4.32 -2.84 16.94
N ALA A 147 4.89 -4.00 16.61
CA ALA A 147 6.01 -4.12 15.67
C ALA A 147 5.57 -3.97 14.20
N TYR A 148 4.27 -4.14 13.92
CA TYR A 148 3.73 -4.01 12.56
C TYR A 148 3.56 -2.53 12.22
N THR A 149 4.17 -2.09 11.13
CA THR A 149 4.13 -0.70 10.67
C THR A 149 3.93 -0.63 9.16
N ALA A 150 3.69 0.56 8.63
CA ALA A 150 3.59 0.78 7.18
C ALA A 150 4.86 0.35 6.43
N HIS A 151 6.04 0.34 7.08
CA HIS A 151 7.25 -0.23 6.50
C HIS A 151 7.09 -1.72 6.17
N GLY A 152 6.33 -2.45 6.99
CA GLY A 152 6.00 -3.86 6.77
C GLY A 152 5.19 -4.10 5.50
N LEU A 153 4.35 -3.15 5.07
CA LEU A 153 3.62 -3.27 3.79
C LEU A 153 4.60 -3.26 2.61
N ARG A 154 5.54 -2.32 2.62
CA ARG A 154 6.60 -2.20 1.61
C ARG A 154 7.52 -3.42 1.59
N ALA A 155 8.04 -3.81 2.75
CA ALA A 155 8.94 -4.96 2.89
C ALA A 155 8.24 -6.28 2.53
N GLY A 156 7.00 -6.45 3.00
CA GLY A 156 6.17 -7.62 2.74
C GLY A 156 5.83 -7.78 1.26
N GLY A 157 5.50 -6.68 0.57
CA GLY A 157 5.26 -6.68 -0.88
C GLY A 157 6.48 -7.15 -1.66
N ALA A 158 7.65 -6.57 -1.40
CA ALA A 158 8.90 -6.98 -2.05
C ALA A 158 9.29 -8.43 -1.74
N THR A 159 9.20 -8.84 -0.47
CA THR A 159 9.52 -10.22 -0.07
C THR A 159 8.58 -11.23 -0.74
N SER A 160 7.30 -10.89 -0.88
CA SER A 160 6.32 -11.77 -1.53
C SER A 160 6.52 -11.85 -3.04
N ALA A 161 6.87 -10.73 -3.69
CA ALA A 161 7.26 -10.72 -5.09
C ALA A 161 8.52 -11.56 -5.33
N ALA A 162 9.52 -11.45 -4.46
CA ALA A 162 10.75 -12.25 -4.53
C ALA A 162 10.44 -13.75 -4.39
N LYS A 163 9.62 -14.14 -3.40
CA LYS A 163 9.16 -15.53 -3.24
C LYS A 163 8.38 -16.07 -4.44
N ALA A 164 7.72 -15.18 -5.20
CA ALA A 164 7.03 -15.52 -6.43
C ALA A 164 7.97 -15.57 -7.66
N GLY A 165 9.27 -15.38 -7.47
CA GLY A 165 10.29 -15.44 -8.53
C GLY A 165 10.44 -14.16 -9.34
N ALA A 166 9.88 -13.03 -8.90
CA ALA A 166 10.06 -11.76 -9.60
C ALA A 166 11.53 -11.31 -9.54
N PRO A 167 12.11 -10.85 -10.66
CA PRO A 167 13.52 -10.47 -10.69
C PRO A 167 13.77 -9.24 -9.82
N MET A 168 14.95 -9.19 -9.19
CA MET A 168 15.36 -8.08 -8.31
C MET A 168 15.20 -6.71 -8.95
N SER A 169 15.52 -6.58 -10.25
CA SER A 169 15.40 -5.33 -10.99
C SER A 169 13.95 -4.86 -11.11
N ALA A 170 12.99 -5.78 -11.32
CA ALA A 170 11.58 -5.46 -11.36
C ALA A 170 11.06 -5.04 -9.98
N ILE A 171 11.46 -5.73 -8.90
CA ILE A 171 11.09 -5.38 -7.52
C ILE A 171 11.67 -4.00 -7.15
N THR A 172 12.94 -3.76 -7.46
CA THR A 172 13.65 -2.49 -7.20
C THR A 172 12.93 -1.32 -7.86
N ARG A 173 12.62 -1.45 -9.16
CA ARG A 173 11.86 -0.45 -9.92
C ARG A 173 10.46 -0.26 -9.36
N HIS A 174 9.68 -1.34 -9.22
CA HIS A 174 8.28 -1.30 -8.78
C HIS A 174 8.10 -0.62 -7.42
N GLY A 175 8.99 -0.92 -6.46
CA GLY A 175 8.94 -0.26 -5.17
C GLY A 175 9.83 0.97 -5.08
N ARG A 176 10.50 1.42 -6.14
CA ARG A 176 11.23 2.71 -6.13
C ARG A 176 12.32 2.73 -5.08
N TRP A 177 13.12 1.67 -5.05
CA TRP A 177 14.39 1.64 -4.32
C TRP A 177 15.49 2.19 -5.24
N ALA A 178 16.57 2.69 -4.64
CA ALA A 178 17.74 3.08 -5.41
C ALA A 178 18.34 1.84 -6.08
N ASP A 179 18.91 2.03 -7.27
CA ASP A 179 19.62 0.95 -7.97
C ASP A 179 20.73 0.38 -7.09
N GLY A 180 20.84 -0.95 -7.06
CA GLY A 180 21.78 -1.66 -6.20
C GLY A 180 21.45 -1.62 -4.69
N SER A 181 20.24 -1.21 -4.28
CA SER A 181 19.90 -1.11 -2.85
C SER A 181 20.12 -2.43 -2.08
N PRO A 182 20.96 -2.44 -1.03
CA PRO A 182 21.20 -3.64 -0.23
C PRO A 182 19.97 -4.10 0.57
N VAL A 183 18.98 -3.21 0.74
CA VAL A 183 17.71 -3.51 1.40
C VAL A 183 16.90 -4.52 0.59
N VAL A 184 16.80 -4.32 -0.73
CA VAL A 184 16.07 -5.24 -1.62
C VAL A 184 16.76 -6.60 -1.65
N ALA A 185 18.09 -6.60 -1.71
CA ALA A 185 18.88 -7.82 -1.61
C ALA A 185 18.63 -8.58 -0.30
N GLY A 186 18.37 -7.87 0.81
CA GLY A 186 17.97 -8.47 2.08
C GLY A 186 16.63 -9.21 2.02
N TYR A 187 15.61 -8.62 1.39
CA TYR A 187 14.30 -9.26 1.21
C TYR A 187 14.38 -10.51 0.33
N ILE A 188 15.19 -10.46 -0.73
CA ILE A 188 15.41 -11.58 -1.66
C ILE A 188 16.15 -12.72 -0.95
N ARG A 189 17.28 -12.43 -0.28
CA ARG A 189 17.99 -13.45 0.51
C ARG A 189 17.10 -14.12 1.55
N GLN A 190 16.19 -13.37 2.17
CA GLN A 190 15.24 -13.95 3.12
C GLN A 190 14.18 -14.83 2.44
N ALA A 191 13.77 -14.49 1.22
CA ALA A 191 12.86 -15.30 0.40
C ALA A 191 13.52 -16.61 -0.05
N ASP A 192 14.78 -16.53 -0.50
CA ASP A 192 15.51 -17.63 -1.14
C ASP A 192 16.37 -18.46 -0.18
N LYS A 193 16.38 -18.14 1.13
CA LYS A 193 17.25 -18.78 2.14
C LYS A 193 17.23 -20.32 2.17
N TRP A 194 16.17 -20.94 1.64
CA TRP A 194 16.03 -22.39 1.53
C TRP A 194 16.41 -22.91 0.15
N ASN A 195 16.14 -22.14 -0.91
CA ASN A 195 16.42 -22.51 -2.30
C ASN A 195 17.92 -22.34 -2.61
N ASP A 196 18.53 -21.25 -2.14
CA ASP A 196 19.96 -20.92 -2.31
C ASP A 196 20.82 -21.45 -1.16
N ASN A 197 20.29 -22.37 -0.36
CA ASN A 197 21.03 -22.96 0.74
C ASN A 197 22.11 -23.89 0.16
N PRO A 198 23.39 -23.78 0.56
CA PRO A 198 24.43 -24.72 0.11
C PRO A 198 24.18 -26.17 0.54
N LEU A 199 23.26 -26.40 1.48
CA LEU A 199 22.78 -27.73 1.88
C LEU A 199 21.54 -28.19 1.09
N HIS A 200 21.00 -27.37 0.20
CA HIS A 200 19.87 -27.78 -0.63
C HIS A 200 20.34 -28.83 -1.66
N GLY A 201 19.74 -30.03 -1.63
CA GLY A 201 20.05 -31.11 -2.56
C GLY A 201 21.24 -32.01 -2.18
N ILE A 202 21.87 -31.81 -1.02
CA ILE A 202 23.00 -32.65 -0.58
C ILE A 202 22.58 -33.92 0.18
N GLY A 203 21.29 -34.09 0.50
CA GLY A 203 20.73 -35.30 1.11
C GLY A 203 21.04 -35.51 2.60
N LEU A 204 21.31 -34.44 3.36
CA LEU A 204 21.47 -34.43 4.82
C LEU A 204 20.23 -33.85 5.51
#